data_AF-A0A9P1GNR0-F1
#
_entry.id   AF-A0A9P1GNR0-F1
#
_cell.length_a   1.000
_cell.length_b   1.000
_cell.length_c   1.000
_cell.angle_alpha   90.00
_cell.angle_beta   90.00
_cell.angle_gamma   90.00
#
_symmetry.space_group_name_H-M   'P 1'
#
loop_
_entity.id
_entity.type
_entity.pdbx_description
1 polymer ?
#
loop_
_entity_poly.entity_id
_entity_poly.type
_entity_poly.pdbx_seq_one_letter_code
_entity_poly.pdbx_strand_id
1 'polypeptide(L)'
;MKHRSLLRAVCAHVTPCRLEEFSEQEVANLTYGLALVRWRDTGLLSSICRHVLANASGFKPRGLSSLFYSLGLLDFREEKFFCGVCNHIQFRLPTFNAQDISNTVYGLGLLELSHQGLLSAVEAEMSGRLEEFTGQGLGNVVYGFGLLERECPDLLQAIADHTPTRFDDMTEQNISNIVWAMGNLGFMDERILEGPRCYDKEVETATETHWQMLIKVKPQLFDGAVWCLRNFAVDGRSLLLDMQESSFKYSVYTHHTVEGQLLEASRRSGACGLMALTQTKDGLLVFGRCR
;
A
#
# COMPACT_ATOMS: atom_id res chain seq x y z
N MET A 1 25.47 4.82 -0.91
CA MET A 1 24.74 6.02 -1.35
C MET A 1 25.74 7.04 -1.88
N LYS A 2 25.74 7.28 -3.20
CA LYS A 2 26.55 8.35 -3.79
C LYS A 2 26.00 9.69 -3.24
N HIS A 3 26.86 10.68 -2.97
CA HIS A 3 26.49 12.04 -2.49
C HIS A 3 26.17 12.26 -1.00
N ARG A 4 26.65 11.41 -0.07
CA ARG A 4 26.48 11.67 1.39
C ARG A 4 27.02 13.02 1.88
N SER A 5 28.12 13.50 1.28
CA SER A 5 28.70 14.81 1.62
C SER A 5 27.77 15.97 1.27
N LEU A 6 27.12 15.91 0.11
CA LEU A 6 26.11 16.88 -0.30
C LEU A 6 24.92 16.86 0.65
N LEU A 7 24.38 15.69 0.99
CA LEU A 7 23.24 15.58 1.90
C LEU A 7 23.55 16.14 3.29
N ARG A 8 24.74 15.86 3.83
CA ARG A 8 25.20 16.48 5.08
C ARG A 8 25.33 18.00 4.97
N ALA A 9 25.88 18.50 3.87
CA ALA A 9 26.01 19.94 3.65
C ALA A 9 24.64 20.62 3.57
N VAL A 10 23.66 20.02 2.86
CA VAL A 10 22.27 20.50 2.82
C VAL A 10 21.68 20.52 4.23
N CYS A 11 21.81 19.44 5.00
CA CYS A 11 21.25 19.38 6.36
C CYS A 11 21.87 20.43 7.30
N ALA A 12 23.18 20.67 7.19
CA ALA A 12 23.86 21.70 7.96
C ALA A 12 23.47 23.13 7.53
N HIS A 13 23.13 23.32 6.26
CA HIS A 13 22.78 24.62 5.69
C HIS A 13 21.34 25.03 5.96
N VAL A 14 20.42 24.06 6.05
CA VAL A 14 19.00 24.29 6.37
C VAL A 14 18.82 24.37 7.88
N THR A 15 19.21 25.52 8.45
CA THR A 15 19.00 25.84 9.87
C THR A 15 17.54 26.18 10.16
N PRO A 16 17.10 26.19 11.44
CA PRO A 16 15.74 26.62 11.80
C PRO A 16 15.37 28.01 11.26
N CYS A 17 16.28 28.99 11.32
CA CYS A 17 16.03 30.32 10.78
C CYS A 17 15.86 30.29 9.26
N ARG A 18 16.65 29.45 8.57
CA ARG A 18 16.55 29.33 7.11
C ARG A 18 15.26 28.64 6.66
N LEU A 19 14.70 27.74 7.49
CA LEU A 19 13.38 27.15 7.22
C LEU A 19 12.26 28.20 7.17
N GLU A 20 12.39 29.34 7.85
CA GLU A 20 11.40 30.42 7.79
C GLU A 20 11.33 31.10 6.42
N GLU A 21 12.40 30.98 5.61
CA GLU A 21 12.45 31.48 4.24
C GLU A 21 11.80 30.52 3.23
N PHE A 22 11.51 29.28 3.64
CA PHE A 22 10.94 28.27 2.74
C PHE A 22 9.43 28.43 2.64
N SER A 23 8.92 28.32 1.42
CA SER A 23 7.49 28.10 1.19
C SER A 23 7.06 26.71 1.68
N GLU A 24 5.75 26.55 1.92
CA GLU A 24 5.13 25.26 2.25
C GLU A 24 5.53 24.12 1.29
N GLN A 25 5.66 24.45 -0.01
CA GLN A 25 5.98 23.49 -1.05
C GLN A 25 7.46 23.10 -1.01
N GLU A 26 8.35 24.04 -0.69
CA GLU A 26 9.79 23.78 -0.55
C GLU A 26 10.08 22.91 0.68
N VAL A 27 9.37 23.13 1.80
CA VAL A 27 9.47 22.25 2.98
C VAL A 27 9.02 20.83 2.65
N ALA A 28 7.88 20.68 1.96
CA ALA A 28 7.36 19.38 1.53
C ALA A 28 8.33 18.67 0.57
N ASN A 29 8.83 19.38 -0.45
CA ASN A 29 9.77 18.84 -1.43
C ASN A 29 11.11 18.44 -0.80
N LEU A 30 11.64 19.23 0.14
CA LEU A 30 12.85 18.88 0.88
C LEU A 30 12.64 17.57 1.64
N THR A 31 11.57 17.47 2.41
CA THR A 31 11.25 16.27 3.21
C THR A 31 11.05 15.04 2.33
N TYR A 32 10.32 15.19 1.22
CA TYR A 32 10.11 14.12 0.26
C TYR A 32 11.41 13.69 -0.44
N GLY A 33 12.26 14.65 -0.82
CA GLY A 33 13.58 14.39 -1.38
C GLY A 33 14.46 13.56 -0.43
N LEU A 34 14.46 13.91 0.86
CA LEU A 34 15.14 13.14 1.91
C LEU A 34 14.59 11.71 2.03
N ALA A 35 13.27 11.54 1.95
CA ALA A 35 12.62 10.23 1.96
C ALA A 35 13.03 9.36 0.76
N LEU A 36 13.04 9.92 -0.46
CA LEU A 36 13.45 9.20 -1.68
C LEU A 36 14.88 8.69 -1.61
N VAL A 37 15.80 9.49 -1.06
CA VAL A 37 17.19 9.05 -0.86
C VAL A 37 17.41 8.29 0.45
N ARG A 38 16.36 8.07 1.24
CA ARG A 38 16.41 7.41 2.56
C ARG A 38 17.44 8.04 3.50
N TRP A 39 17.50 9.37 3.51
CA TRP A 39 18.39 10.14 4.38
C TRP A 39 17.64 10.71 5.58
N ARG A 40 17.92 10.14 6.75
CA ARG A 40 17.27 10.50 8.01
C ARG A 40 18.22 11.36 8.86
N ASP A 41 18.17 12.68 8.66
CA ASP A 41 18.80 13.66 9.53
C ASP A 41 17.81 14.11 10.60
N THR A 42 17.96 13.60 11.83
CA THR A 42 16.96 13.82 12.88
C THR A 42 16.87 15.28 13.32
N GLY A 43 17.98 16.04 13.27
CA GLY A 43 18.00 17.45 13.66
C GLY A 43 17.23 18.33 12.69
N LEU A 44 17.43 18.12 11.38
CA LEU A 44 16.66 18.80 10.34
C LEU A 44 15.19 18.37 10.39
N LEU A 45 14.89 17.07 10.49
CA LEU A 45 13.52 16.57 10.52
C LEU A 45 12.73 17.09 11.72
N SER A 46 13.29 17.12 12.93
CA SER A 46 12.64 17.75 14.10
C SER A 46 12.45 19.26 13.90
N SER A 47 13.34 19.94 13.19
CA SER A 47 13.20 21.38 12.91
C SER A 47 12.09 21.64 11.89
N ILE A 48 11.98 20.83 10.85
CA ILE A 48 10.86 20.83 9.91
C ILE A 48 9.55 20.57 10.65
N CYS A 49 9.48 19.53 11.49
CA CYS A 49 8.27 19.20 12.25
C CYS A 49 7.80 20.38 13.12
N ARG A 50 8.72 21.03 13.85
CA ARG A 50 8.39 22.22 14.66
C ARG A 50 7.90 23.40 13.80
N HIS A 51 8.58 23.66 12.68
CA HIS A 51 8.19 24.75 11.76
C HIS A 51 6.79 24.52 11.17
N VAL A 52 6.50 23.30 10.70
CA VAL A 52 5.19 22.96 10.13
C VAL A 52 4.11 22.98 11.20
N LEU A 53 4.36 22.47 12.41
CA LEU A 53 3.41 22.53 13.52
C LEU A 53 3.02 23.98 13.85
N ALA A 54 4.00 24.90 13.91
CA ALA A 54 3.76 26.31 14.19
C ALA A 54 2.94 27.02 13.09
N ASN A 55 2.97 26.51 11.86
CA ASN A 55 2.38 27.15 10.68
C ASN A 55 1.26 26.31 10.02
N ALA A 56 0.77 25.26 10.68
CA ALA A 56 -0.09 24.24 10.06
C ALA A 56 -1.37 24.80 9.39
N SER A 57 -1.91 25.92 9.91
CA SER A 57 -3.05 26.64 9.34
C SER A 57 -2.77 27.23 7.95
N GLY A 58 -1.53 27.66 7.71
CA GLY A 58 -1.10 28.20 6.42
C GLY A 58 -0.77 27.13 5.37
N PHE A 59 -0.54 25.88 5.79
CA PHE A 59 -0.19 24.81 4.87
C PHE A 59 -1.41 24.31 4.09
N LYS A 60 -1.23 24.16 2.77
CA LYS A 60 -2.15 23.43 1.90
C LYS A 60 -2.18 21.93 2.24
N PRO A 61 -3.32 21.26 1.99
CA PRO A 61 -3.49 19.81 2.16
C PRO A 61 -2.33 18.99 1.61
N ARG A 62 -1.94 19.25 0.35
CA ARG A 62 -0.82 18.59 -0.33
C ARG A 62 0.52 18.69 0.42
N GLY A 63 0.78 19.82 1.06
CA GLY A 63 2.00 19.99 1.86
C GLY A 63 1.98 19.07 3.08
N LEU A 64 0.87 19.09 3.83
CA LEU A 64 0.72 18.28 5.05
C LEU A 64 0.72 16.77 4.73
N SER A 65 -0.03 16.34 3.71
CA SER A 65 -0.10 14.93 3.30
C SER A 65 1.27 14.40 2.84
N SER A 66 2.02 15.20 2.06
CA SER A 66 3.37 14.86 1.62
C SER A 66 4.35 14.74 2.78
N LEU A 67 4.24 15.59 3.80
CA LEU A 67 5.03 15.46 5.03
C LEU A 67 4.74 14.14 5.76
N PHE A 68 3.47 13.79 5.96
CA PHE A 68 3.09 12.53 6.61
C PHE A 68 3.65 11.32 5.87
N TYR A 69 3.48 11.28 4.55
CA TYR A 69 4.02 10.23 3.71
C TYR A 69 5.55 10.13 3.83
N SER A 70 6.25 11.26 3.72
CA SER A 70 7.71 11.32 3.75
C SER A 70 8.29 10.91 5.11
N LEU A 71 7.68 11.37 6.20
CA LEU A 71 8.08 10.99 7.56
C LEU A 71 7.81 9.51 7.84
N GLY A 72 6.72 8.97 7.29
CA GLY A 72 6.44 7.53 7.30
C GLY A 72 7.52 6.71 6.60
N LEU A 73 7.93 7.10 5.39
CA LEU A 73 9.02 6.45 4.66
C LEU A 73 10.38 6.54 5.36
N LEU A 74 10.61 7.60 6.14
CA LEU A 74 11.84 7.81 6.93
C LEU A 74 11.79 7.12 8.31
N ASP A 75 10.66 6.53 8.69
CA ASP A 75 10.40 6.02 10.04
C ASP A 75 10.72 7.08 11.12
N PHE A 76 10.31 8.33 10.87
CA PHE A 76 10.60 9.45 11.78
C PHE A 76 9.35 9.86 12.55
N ARG A 77 9.35 9.59 13.86
CA ARG A 77 8.24 9.87 14.78
C ARG A 77 8.55 11.10 15.63
N GLU A 78 7.64 12.07 15.63
CA GLU A 78 7.66 13.26 16.49
C GLU A 78 6.24 13.50 17.02
N GLU A 79 5.94 12.95 18.20
CA GLU A 79 4.56 12.84 18.72
C GLU A 79 3.80 14.18 18.76
N LYS A 80 4.47 15.26 19.19
CA LYS A 80 3.86 16.60 19.26
C LYS A 80 3.43 17.11 17.88
N PHE A 81 4.24 16.84 16.85
CA PHE A 81 3.90 17.20 15.49
C PHE A 81 2.68 16.43 15.00
N PHE A 82 2.68 15.10 15.13
CA PHE A 82 1.56 14.28 14.66
C PHE A 82 0.28 14.60 15.42
N CYS A 83 0.32 14.70 16.75
CA CYS A 83 -0.86 15.06 17.54
C CYS A 83 -1.41 16.45 17.13
N GLY A 84 -0.54 17.46 17.02
CA GLY A 84 -0.98 18.81 16.66
C GLY A 84 -1.51 18.93 15.23
N VAL A 85 -0.81 18.34 14.26
CA VAL A 85 -1.21 18.41 12.85
C VAL A 85 -2.42 17.52 12.56
N CYS A 86 -2.54 16.33 13.16
CA CYS A 86 -3.76 15.52 13.05
C CYS A 86 -4.99 16.27 13.59
N ASN A 87 -4.84 16.98 14.71
CA ASN A 87 -5.91 17.81 15.26
C ASN A 87 -6.35 18.93 14.30
N HIS A 88 -5.43 19.40 13.45
CA HIS A 88 -5.72 20.40 12.43
C HIS A 88 -6.34 19.80 11.16
N ILE A 89 -5.85 18.64 10.71
CA ILE A 89 -6.33 17.97 9.50
C ILE A 89 -7.77 17.50 9.67
N GLN A 90 -8.15 16.95 10.83
CA GLN A 90 -9.47 16.34 11.03
C GLN A 90 -10.64 17.29 10.72
N PHE A 91 -10.45 18.61 10.89
CA PHE A 91 -11.46 19.64 10.58
C PHE A 91 -11.32 20.26 9.18
N ARG A 92 -10.32 19.83 8.41
CA ARG A 92 -10.01 20.34 7.07
C ARG A 92 -10.12 19.28 5.98
N LEU A 93 -10.48 18.04 6.32
CA LEU A 93 -10.60 16.93 5.36
C LEU A 93 -11.44 17.22 4.10
N PRO A 94 -12.52 18.03 4.14
CA PRO A 94 -13.23 18.42 2.91
C PRO A 94 -12.37 19.20 1.90
N THR A 95 -11.26 19.80 2.34
CA THR A 95 -10.29 20.49 1.48
C THR A 95 -9.20 19.57 0.93
N PHE A 96 -9.07 18.35 1.49
CA PHE A 96 -8.10 17.35 1.04
C PHE A 96 -8.69 16.57 -0.14
N ASN A 97 -7.90 16.35 -1.18
CA ASN A 97 -8.29 15.41 -2.24
C ASN A 97 -7.99 13.96 -1.82
N ALA A 98 -8.42 12.99 -2.64
CA ALA A 98 -8.21 11.57 -2.38
C ALA A 98 -6.73 11.16 -2.21
N GLN A 99 -5.82 11.78 -2.95
CA GLN A 99 -4.38 11.53 -2.81
C GLN A 99 -3.84 12.05 -1.48
N ASP A 100 -4.30 13.21 -1.04
CA ASP A 100 -3.91 13.80 0.23
C ASP A 100 -4.37 12.94 1.41
N ILE A 101 -5.63 12.49 1.39
CA ILE A 101 -6.18 11.59 2.42
C ILE A 101 -5.38 10.29 2.47
N SER A 102 -5.19 9.63 1.33
CA SER A 102 -4.49 8.35 1.27
C SER A 102 -3.03 8.45 1.73
N ASN A 103 -2.31 9.51 1.37
CA ASN A 103 -0.94 9.76 1.84
C ASN A 103 -0.86 10.00 3.35
N THR A 104 -1.82 10.76 3.92
CA THR A 104 -1.89 11.01 5.36
C THR A 104 -2.11 9.71 6.13
N VAL A 105 -3.09 8.90 5.73
CA VAL A 105 -3.40 7.61 6.38
C VAL A 105 -2.25 6.63 6.25
N TYR A 106 -1.66 6.51 5.06
CA TYR A 106 -0.52 5.63 4.83
C TYR A 106 0.69 6.01 5.69
N GLY A 107 1.01 7.31 5.76
CA GLY A 107 2.08 7.82 6.62
C GLY A 107 1.85 7.52 8.11
N LEU A 108 0.63 7.69 8.60
CA LEU A 108 0.27 7.32 9.98
C LEU A 108 0.42 5.82 10.22
N GLY A 109 -0.04 4.99 9.28
CA GLY A 109 0.09 3.54 9.36
C GLY A 109 1.54 3.07 9.40
N LEU A 110 2.41 3.59 8.52
CA LEU A 110 3.85 3.26 8.54
C LEU A 110 4.53 3.59 9.86
N LEU A 111 4.06 4.62 10.57
CA LEU A 111 4.57 5.03 11.87
C LEU A 111 3.79 4.44 13.04
N GLU A 112 2.77 3.61 12.78
CA GLU A 112 1.89 3.02 13.80
C GLU A 112 1.32 4.10 14.76
N LEU A 113 1.02 5.29 14.23
CA LEU A 113 0.51 6.43 14.99
C LEU A 113 -1.01 6.51 14.88
N SER A 114 -1.70 6.01 15.90
CA SER A 114 -3.16 6.04 15.95
C SER A 114 -3.67 7.38 16.49
N HIS A 115 -4.39 8.13 15.65
CA HIS A 115 -5.11 9.35 16.05
C HIS A 115 -6.60 9.20 15.79
N GLN A 116 -7.34 8.78 16.82
CA GLN A 116 -8.74 8.37 16.72
C GLN A 116 -9.65 9.40 16.04
N GLY A 117 -9.54 10.70 16.38
CA GLY A 117 -10.38 11.76 15.80
C GLY A 117 -10.22 11.88 14.28
N LEU A 118 -8.99 12.06 13.82
CA LEU A 118 -8.66 12.05 12.39
C LEU A 118 -9.08 10.75 11.67
N LEU A 119 -8.83 9.57 12.23
CA LEU A 119 -9.20 8.31 11.58
C LEU A 119 -10.72 8.17 11.42
N SER A 120 -11.51 8.54 12.44
CA SER A 120 -12.97 8.57 12.34
C SER A 120 -13.46 9.63 11.36
N ALA A 121 -12.79 10.78 11.27
CA ALA A 121 -13.14 11.81 10.30
C ALA A 121 -12.81 11.38 8.86
N VAL A 122 -11.70 10.67 8.64
CA VAL A 122 -11.37 10.06 7.34
C VAL A 122 -12.41 9.04 6.95
N GLU A 123 -12.82 8.17 7.87
CA GLU A 123 -13.86 7.17 7.65
C GLU A 123 -15.16 7.80 7.15
N ALA A 124 -15.66 8.81 7.87
CA ALA A 124 -16.88 9.53 7.49
C ALA A 124 -16.75 10.28 6.15
N GLU A 125 -15.60 10.92 5.90
CA GLU A 125 -15.36 11.69 4.67
C GLU A 125 -15.25 10.79 3.44
N MET A 126 -14.60 9.62 3.58
CA MET A 126 -14.34 8.72 2.45
C MET A 126 -15.59 7.99 1.95
N SER A 127 -16.54 7.66 2.83
CA SER A 127 -17.74 6.91 2.44
C SER A 127 -18.54 7.56 1.29
N GLY A 128 -18.50 8.89 1.17
CA GLY A 128 -19.16 9.63 0.09
C GLY A 128 -18.28 9.95 -1.13
N ARG A 129 -16.99 9.58 -1.11
CA ARG A 129 -15.97 10.09 -2.05
C ARG A 129 -15.11 9.00 -2.67
N LEU A 130 -15.49 7.73 -2.55
CA LEU A 130 -14.70 6.59 -3.07
C LEU A 130 -14.35 6.72 -4.55
N GLU A 131 -15.24 7.32 -5.36
CA GLU A 131 -15.01 7.56 -6.80
C GLU A 131 -13.84 8.53 -7.09
N GLU A 132 -13.40 9.33 -6.12
CA GLU A 132 -12.23 10.21 -6.27
C GLU A 132 -10.90 9.45 -6.10
N PHE A 133 -10.92 8.26 -5.51
CA PHE A 133 -9.72 7.49 -5.21
C PHE A 133 -9.30 6.63 -6.41
N THR A 134 -8.00 6.66 -6.71
CA THR A 134 -7.38 5.67 -7.59
C THR A 134 -7.24 4.34 -6.84
N GLY A 135 -7.04 3.23 -7.56
CA GLY A 135 -6.76 1.94 -6.93
C GLY A 135 -5.53 1.94 -6.01
N GLN A 136 -4.50 2.73 -6.33
CA GLN A 136 -3.39 2.97 -5.41
C GLN A 136 -3.83 3.74 -4.15
N GLY A 137 -4.66 4.76 -4.28
CA GLY A 137 -5.18 5.55 -3.17
C GLY A 137 -5.99 4.70 -2.20
N LEU A 138 -6.87 3.83 -2.71
CA LEU A 138 -7.62 2.86 -1.91
C LEU A 138 -6.67 1.91 -1.19
N GLY A 139 -5.70 1.32 -1.90
CA GLY A 139 -4.70 0.44 -1.31
C GLY A 139 -3.90 1.09 -0.19
N ASN A 140 -3.52 2.36 -0.34
CA ASN A 140 -2.80 3.11 0.68
C ASN A 140 -3.64 3.33 1.95
N VAL A 141 -4.93 3.65 1.80
CA VAL A 141 -5.84 3.83 2.94
C VAL A 141 -6.02 2.51 3.68
N VAL A 142 -6.45 1.45 2.98
CA VAL A 142 -6.72 0.15 3.61
C VAL A 142 -5.45 -0.39 4.28
N TYR A 143 -4.29 -0.27 3.63
CA TYR A 143 -3.02 -0.67 4.23
C TYR A 143 -2.68 0.11 5.51
N GLY A 144 -2.89 1.43 5.50
CA GLY A 144 -2.66 2.27 6.68
C GLY A 144 -3.60 1.90 7.84
N PHE A 145 -4.88 1.65 7.58
CA PHE A 145 -5.81 1.15 8.59
C PHE A 145 -5.41 -0.24 9.12
N GLY A 146 -4.98 -1.14 8.23
CA GLY A 146 -4.48 -2.46 8.58
C GLY A 146 -3.26 -2.41 9.50
N LEU A 147 -2.27 -1.56 9.21
CA LEU A 147 -1.10 -1.34 10.07
C LEU A 147 -1.46 -0.77 11.45
N LEU A 148 -2.52 0.05 11.51
CA LEU A 148 -3.00 0.64 12.76
C LEU A 148 -3.94 -0.28 13.55
N GLU A 149 -4.28 -1.45 13.01
CA GLU A 149 -5.30 -2.36 13.54
C GLU A 149 -6.63 -1.62 13.81
N ARG A 150 -6.95 -0.62 12.97
CA ARG A 150 -8.18 0.19 13.11
C ARG A 150 -9.31 -0.50 12.36
N GLU A 151 -10.25 -1.05 13.13
CA GLU A 151 -11.50 -1.57 12.57
C GLU A 151 -12.37 -0.43 12.03
N CYS A 152 -12.87 -0.60 10.81
CA CYS A 152 -13.79 0.30 10.12
C CYS A 152 -14.68 -0.49 9.13
N PRO A 153 -15.49 -1.43 9.62
CA PRO A 153 -16.17 -2.42 8.77
C PRO A 153 -17.03 -1.80 7.66
N ASP A 154 -17.70 -0.68 7.91
CA ASP A 154 -18.52 -0.01 6.90
C ASP A 154 -17.67 0.59 5.76
N LEU A 155 -16.51 1.20 6.10
CA LEU A 155 -15.57 1.70 5.10
C LEU A 155 -14.89 0.54 4.35
N LEU A 156 -14.48 -0.51 5.06
CA LEU A 156 -13.88 -1.70 4.43
C LEU A 156 -14.85 -2.37 3.45
N GLN A 157 -16.12 -2.48 3.83
CA GLN A 157 -17.20 -2.97 2.97
C GLN A 157 -17.33 -2.09 1.73
N ALA A 158 -17.45 -0.77 1.91
CA ALA A 158 -17.60 0.15 0.79
C ALA A 158 -16.37 0.14 -0.15
N ILE A 159 -15.16 0.01 0.39
CA ILE A 159 -13.94 -0.14 -0.41
C ILE A 159 -13.93 -1.50 -1.13
N ALA A 160 -14.33 -2.60 -0.47
CA ALA A 160 -14.41 -3.92 -1.09
C ALA A 160 -15.40 -3.92 -2.27
N ASP A 161 -16.55 -3.25 -2.13
CA ASP A 161 -17.55 -3.12 -3.19
C ASP A 161 -17.06 -2.23 -4.35
N HIS A 162 -16.28 -1.19 -4.05
CA HIS A 162 -15.79 -0.24 -5.07
C HIS A 162 -14.53 -0.73 -5.80
N THR A 163 -13.65 -1.45 -5.12
CA THR A 163 -12.34 -1.91 -5.65
C THR A 163 -12.41 -2.62 -7.01
N PRO A 164 -13.40 -3.48 -7.30
CA PRO A 164 -13.53 -4.14 -8.60
C PRO A 164 -13.62 -3.18 -9.79
N THR A 165 -14.20 -2.00 -9.58
CA THR A 165 -14.31 -0.95 -10.61
C THR A 165 -12.98 -0.27 -10.92
N ARG A 166 -11.93 -0.55 -10.14
CA ARG A 166 -10.59 0.04 -10.22
C ARG A 166 -9.50 -0.93 -10.61
N PHE A 167 -9.79 -2.21 -10.85
CA PHE A 167 -8.73 -3.18 -11.15
C PHE A 167 -7.86 -2.79 -12.35
N ASP A 168 -8.40 -2.09 -13.34
CA ASP A 168 -7.63 -1.63 -14.51
C ASP A 168 -6.56 -0.58 -14.17
N ASP A 169 -6.69 0.15 -13.05
CA ASP A 169 -5.71 1.16 -12.59
C ASP A 169 -4.85 0.68 -11.41
N MET A 170 -5.01 -0.57 -10.98
CA MET A 170 -4.31 -1.16 -9.84
C MET A 170 -3.10 -1.98 -10.26
N THR A 171 -1.99 -1.80 -9.53
CA THR A 171 -0.87 -2.75 -9.57
C THR A 171 -1.16 -3.96 -8.69
N GLU A 172 -0.43 -5.05 -8.91
CA GLU A 172 -0.49 -6.25 -8.07
C GLU A 172 -0.17 -5.93 -6.60
N GLN A 173 0.70 -4.95 -6.35
CA GLN A 173 1.01 -4.47 -5.01
C GLN A 173 -0.21 -3.79 -4.36
N ASN A 174 -1.00 -3.02 -5.12
CA ASN A 174 -2.18 -2.35 -4.57
C ASN A 174 -3.23 -3.37 -4.15
N ILE A 175 -3.51 -4.34 -5.01
CA ILE A 175 -4.43 -5.45 -4.71
C ILE A 175 -3.92 -6.21 -3.49
N SER A 176 -2.62 -6.52 -3.45
CA SER A 176 -2.02 -7.25 -2.34
C SER A 176 -2.13 -6.52 -1.01
N ASN A 177 -1.96 -5.20 -1.01
CA ASN A 177 -2.10 -4.38 0.18
C ASN A 177 -3.53 -4.37 0.73
N ILE A 178 -4.53 -4.27 -0.15
CA ILE A 178 -5.95 -4.30 0.26
C ILE A 178 -6.28 -5.65 0.90
N VAL A 179 -5.98 -6.74 0.20
CA VAL A 179 -6.26 -8.11 0.68
C VAL A 179 -5.52 -8.39 1.98
N TRP A 180 -4.24 -8.02 2.08
CA TRP A 180 -3.46 -8.19 3.32
C TRP A 180 -4.12 -7.48 4.49
N ALA A 181 -4.47 -6.20 4.32
CA ALA A 181 -5.02 -5.41 5.41
C ALA A 181 -6.44 -5.84 5.79
N MET A 182 -7.28 -6.24 4.83
CA MET A 182 -8.59 -6.83 5.12
C MET A 182 -8.45 -8.12 5.93
N GLY A 183 -7.49 -8.98 5.60
CA GLY A 183 -7.20 -10.19 6.38
C GLY A 183 -6.68 -9.88 7.78
N ASN A 184 -5.77 -8.90 7.88
CA ASN A 184 -5.24 -8.45 9.16
C ASN A 184 -6.32 -7.87 10.08
N LEU A 185 -7.36 -7.25 9.50
CA LEU A 185 -8.49 -6.68 10.23
C LEU A 185 -9.66 -7.68 10.42
N GLY A 186 -9.50 -8.95 10.00
CA GLY A 186 -10.55 -9.96 10.10
C GLY A 186 -11.78 -9.69 9.21
N PHE A 187 -11.63 -8.87 8.17
CA PHE A 187 -12.67 -8.54 7.19
C PHE A 187 -12.55 -9.39 5.92
N MET A 188 -12.15 -10.65 6.07
CA MET A 188 -11.98 -11.55 4.94
C MET A 188 -12.17 -12.99 5.36
N ASP A 189 -12.90 -13.73 4.53
CA ASP A 189 -13.07 -15.17 4.63
C ASP A 189 -12.54 -15.82 3.35
N GLU A 190 -11.81 -16.93 3.49
CA GLU A 190 -11.37 -17.73 2.36
C GLU A 190 -12.22 -18.99 2.16
N ARG A 191 -12.57 -19.28 0.91
CA ARG A 191 -13.07 -20.58 0.48
C ARG A 191 -12.05 -21.25 -0.43
N ILE A 192 -11.53 -22.39 0.02
CA ILE A 192 -10.60 -23.21 -0.75
C ILE A 192 -11.37 -24.10 -1.71
N LEU A 193 -11.14 -23.89 -3.01
CA LEU A 193 -11.67 -24.77 -4.05
C LEU A 193 -10.84 -26.05 -4.14
N GLU A 194 -11.51 -27.19 -4.33
CA GLU A 194 -10.85 -28.48 -4.40
C GLU A 194 -10.00 -28.63 -5.67
N GLY A 195 -8.80 -29.19 -5.51
CA GLY A 195 -7.89 -29.57 -6.59
C GLY A 195 -7.13 -28.40 -7.23
N PRO A 196 -6.05 -28.71 -7.96
CA PRO A 196 -5.26 -27.70 -8.65
C PRO A 196 -6.04 -27.10 -9.82
N ARG A 197 -5.81 -25.82 -10.08
CA ARG A 197 -6.37 -25.10 -11.21
C ARG A 197 -5.96 -25.76 -12.53
N CYS A 198 -6.95 -26.02 -13.38
CA CYS A 198 -6.72 -26.44 -14.75
C CYS A 198 -6.54 -25.23 -15.67
N TYR A 199 -5.63 -25.36 -16.63
CA TYR A 199 -5.42 -24.39 -17.70
C TYR A 199 -5.78 -25.05 -19.03
N ASP A 200 -6.11 -24.25 -20.04
CA ASP A 200 -6.30 -24.80 -21.37
C ASP A 200 -4.98 -25.31 -21.94
N LYS A 201 -5.08 -26.30 -22.85
CA LYS A 201 -3.92 -27.05 -23.35
C LYS A 201 -2.86 -26.19 -24.05
N GLU A 202 -3.28 -25.07 -24.63
CA GLU A 202 -2.38 -24.11 -25.26
C GLU A 202 -1.51 -23.42 -24.19
N VAL A 203 -2.14 -22.90 -23.13
CA VAL A 203 -1.43 -22.28 -21.99
C VAL A 203 -0.54 -23.29 -21.28
N GLU A 204 -1.01 -24.53 -21.07
CA GLU A 204 -0.20 -25.60 -20.46
C GLU A 204 1.08 -25.87 -21.25
N THR A 205 0.95 -26.03 -22.58
CA THR A 205 2.07 -26.35 -23.46
C THR A 205 3.08 -25.19 -23.52
N ALA A 206 2.58 -23.96 -23.65
CA ALA A 206 3.42 -22.77 -23.69
C ALA A 206 4.14 -22.53 -22.36
N THR A 207 3.43 -22.72 -21.24
CA THR A 207 4.00 -22.60 -19.89
C THR A 207 5.11 -23.62 -19.66
N GLU A 208 4.89 -24.89 -20.03
CA GLU A 208 5.91 -25.93 -19.87
C GLU A 208 7.14 -25.65 -20.71
N THR A 209 6.94 -25.22 -21.97
CA THR A 209 8.03 -24.83 -22.87
C THR A 209 8.84 -23.68 -22.28
N HIS A 210 8.18 -22.64 -21.79
CA HIS A 210 8.82 -21.49 -21.15
C HIS A 210 9.58 -21.91 -19.89
N TRP A 211 8.98 -22.74 -19.03
CA TRP A 211 9.58 -23.20 -17.79
C TRP A 211 10.87 -23.98 -18.03
N GLN A 212 10.87 -24.91 -18.99
CA GLN A 212 12.05 -25.69 -19.38
C GLN A 212 13.20 -24.82 -19.90
N MET A 213 12.90 -23.69 -20.55
CA MET A 213 13.92 -22.71 -20.95
C MET A 213 14.42 -21.90 -19.75
N LEU A 214 13.50 -21.46 -18.88
CA LEU A 214 13.81 -20.61 -17.74
C LEU A 214 14.73 -21.32 -16.73
N ILE A 215 14.44 -22.58 -16.39
CA ILE A 215 15.26 -23.34 -15.43
C ILE A 215 16.67 -23.64 -15.94
N LYS A 216 16.90 -23.65 -17.26
CA LYS A 216 18.26 -23.74 -17.83
C LYS A 216 19.08 -22.48 -17.53
N VAL A 217 18.43 -21.33 -17.53
CA VAL A 217 19.08 -20.02 -17.25
C VAL A 217 19.13 -19.75 -15.74
N LYS A 218 18.13 -20.20 -14.99
CA LYS A 218 17.97 -20.00 -13.54
C LYS A 218 17.68 -21.34 -12.83
N PRO A 219 18.69 -22.23 -12.70
CA PRO A 219 18.51 -23.59 -12.16
C PRO A 219 18.08 -23.63 -10.68
N GLN A 220 18.20 -22.52 -9.97
CA GLN A 220 17.76 -22.37 -8.58
C GLN A 220 16.23 -22.17 -8.43
N LEU A 221 15.50 -21.96 -9.52
CA LEU A 221 14.04 -21.81 -9.45
C LEU A 221 13.37 -23.15 -9.20
N PHE A 222 12.31 -23.12 -8.38
CA PHE A 222 11.49 -24.28 -8.04
C PHE A 222 10.03 -24.01 -8.40
N ASP A 223 9.37 -25.01 -9.01
CA ASP A 223 7.93 -24.94 -9.30
C ASP A 223 7.14 -25.38 -8.07
N GLY A 224 6.87 -24.41 -7.19
CA GLY A 224 6.09 -24.63 -5.97
C GLY A 224 4.60 -24.36 -6.17
N ALA A 225 3.80 -24.81 -5.20
CA ALA A 225 2.40 -24.43 -5.08
C ALA A 225 2.28 -22.91 -4.90
N VAL A 226 1.34 -22.32 -5.62
CA VAL A 226 0.91 -20.93 -5.48
C VAL A 226 -0.61 -20.90 -5.42
N TRP A 227 -1.17 -19.92 -4.72
CA TRP A 227 -2.61 -19.80 -4.57
C TRP A 227 -3.14 -18.67 -5.44
N CYS A 228 -4.17 -18.97 -6.23
CA CYS A 228 -4.79 -18.04 -7.15
C CYS A 228 -6.18 -17.65 -6.67
N LEU A 229 -6.50 -16.37 -6.80
CA LEU A 229 -7.88 -15.90 -6.68
C LEU A 229 -8.67 -16.35 -7.91
N ARG A 230 -9.80 -17.03 -7.69
CA ARG A 230 -10.71 -17.52 -8.74
C ARG A 230 -11.94 -16.66 -8.85
N ASN A 231 -12.47 -16.22 -7.71
CA ASN A 231 -13.60 -15.34 -7.63
C ASN A 231 -13.55 -14.59 -6.30
N PHE A 232 -14.26 -13.49 -6.19
CA PHE A 232 -14.49 -12.82 -4.92
C PHE A 232 -15.94 -12.34 -4.86
N ALA A 233 -16.45 -12.22 -3.65
CA ALA A 233 -17.75 -11.64 -3.36
C ALA A 233 -17.65 -10.86 -2.06
N VAL A 234 -18.54 -9.90 -1.85
CA VAL A 234 -18.63 -9.20 -0.58
C VAL A 234 -20.00 -9.48 0.03
N ASP A 235 -20.02 -10.09 1.23
CA ASP A 235 -21.26 -10.49 1.93
C ASP A 235 -21.47 -9.65 3.19
N GLY A 236 -21.61 -8.33 3.00
CA GLY A 236 -22.01 -7.33 4.00
C GLY A 236 -21.15 -7.18 5.28
N ARG A 237 -20.27 -8.14 5.57
CA ARG A 237 -19.44 -8.26 6.77
C ARG A 237 -18.07 -8.87 6.49
N SER A 238 -17.82 -9.31 5.26
CA SER A 238 -16.58 -9.96 4.89
C SER A 238 -16.37 -9.96 3.38
N LEU A 239 -15.11 -9.83 2.97
CA LEU A 239 -14.67 -10.14 1.61
C LEU A 239 -14.45 -11.67 1.51
N LEU A 240 -15.33 -12.36 0.78
CA LEU A 240 -15.18 -13.78 0.50
C LEU A 240 -14.27 -13.99 -0.72
N LEU A 241 -13.15 -14.70 -0.53
CA LEU A 241 -12.22 -15.05 -1.60
C LEU A 241 -12.30 -16.54 -1.94
N ASP A 242 -12.62 -16.86 -3.20
CA ASP A 242 -12.47 -18.22 -3.72
C ASP A 242 -11.03 -18.42 -4.16
N MET A 243 -10.29 -19.21 -3.40
CA MET A 243 -8.88 -19.50 -3.62
C MET A 243 -8.70 -20.90 -4.18
N GLN A 244 -7.80 -21.05 -5.16
CA GLN A 244 -7.47 -22.36 -5.72
C GLN A 244 -5.96 -22.50 -5.90
N GLU A 245 -5.44 -23.68 -5.57
CA GLU A 245 -4.03 -24.00 -5.78
C GLU A 245 -3.68 -24.01 -7.28
N SER A 246 -2.50 -23.55 -7.63
CA SER A 246 -1.89 -23.56 -8.96
C SER A 246 -0.39 -23.78 -8.77
N SER A 247 0.39 -23.82 -9.85
CA SER A 247 1.85 -23.90 -9.75
C SER A 247 2.56 -22.64 -10.25
N PHE A 248 3.71 -22.35 -9.64
CA PHE A 248 4.47 -21.12 -9.80
C PHE A 248 4.84 -20.84 -11.26
N LYS A 249 5.15 -21.87 -12.06
CA LYS A 249 5.46 -21.70 -13.49
C LYS A 249 4.36 -21.00 -14.29
N TYR A 250 3.09 -21.22 -13.95
CA TYR A 250 1.97 -20.54 -14.62
C TYR A 250 1.95 -19.05 -14.27
N SER A 251 2.26 -18.69 -13.02
CA SER A 251 2.40 -17.28 -12.62
C SER A 251 3.50 -16.60 -13.42
N VAL A 252 4.65 -17.25 -13.54
CA VAL A 252 5.81 -16.71 -14.25
C VAL A 252 5.51 -16.52 -15.73
N TYR A 253 4.95 -17.55 -16.39
CA TYR A 253 4.61 -17.45 -17.80
C TYR A 253 3.58 -16.34 -18.05
N THR A 254 2.45 -16.37 -17.34
CA THR A 254 1.31 -15.49 -17.63
C THR A 254 1.54 -14.01 -17.28
N HIS A 255 2.49 -13.68 -16.40
CA HIS A 255 2.78 -12.29 -16.00
C HIS A 255 4.13 -11.75 -16.49
N HIS A 256 5.09 -12.61 -16.83
CA HIS A 256 6.46 -12.18 -17.18
C HIS A 256 6.87 -12.50 -18.61
N THR A 257 5.95 -13.00 -19.44
CA THR A 257 6.14 -13.13 -20.89
C THR A 257 5.18 -12.23 -21.65
N VAL A 258 5.59 -11.81 -22.85
CA VAL A 258 4.74 -10.98 -23.71
C VAL A 258 3.50 -11.76 -24.12
N GLU A 259 3.68 -13.03 -24.48
CA GLU A 259 2.61 -13.93 -24.89
C GLU A 259 1.60 -14.16 -23.75
N GLY A 260 2.10 -14.41 -22.54
CA GLY A 260 1.26 -14.60 -21.35
C GLY A 260 0.45 -13.36 -20.97
N GLN A 261 1.05 -12.18 -21.10
CA GLN A 261 0.38 -10.90 -20.81
C GLN A 261 -0.75 -10.58 -21.80
N LEU A 262 -0.71 -11.14 -23.01
CA LEU A 262 -1.74 -10.98 -24.04
C LEU A 262 -2.94 -11.92 -23.87
N LEU A 263 -2.85 -12.92 -22.97
CA LEU A 263 -3.98 -13.82 -22.69
C LEU A 263 -5.13 -13.06 -22.01
N GLU A 264 -6.36 -13.52 -22.26
CA GLU A 264 -7.52 -13.08 -21.48
C GLU A 264 -7.28 -13.31 -19.98
N ALA A 265 -7.75 -12.38 -19.13
CA ALA A 265 -7.54 -12.44 -17.69
C ALA A 265 -8.01 -13.76 -17.06
N SER A 266 -9.10 -14.36 -17.59
CA SER A 266 -9.64 -15.66 -17.18
C SER A 266 -8.69 -16.84 -17.44
N ARG A 267 -7.80 -16.73 -18.43
CA ARG A 267 -6.81 -17.74 -18.83
C ARG A 267 -5.46 -17.56 -18.14
N ARG A 268 -5.17 -16.37 -17.61
CA ARG A 268 -3.94 -16.10 -16.86
C ARG A 268 -3.98 -16.73 -15.48
N SER A 269 -2.81 -17.04 -14.92
CA SER A 269 -2.71 -17.36 -13.50
C SER A 269 -3.26 -16.18 -12.71
N GLY A 270 -4.20 -16.41 -11.81
CA GLY A 270 -4.71 -15.39 -10.90
C GLY A 270 -3.86 -15.34 -9.64
N ALA A 271 -2.59 -15.79 -9.74
CA ALA A 271 -1.63 -15.73 -8.67
C ALA A 271 -1.52 -14.26 -8.30
N CYS A 272 -2.23 -13.91 -7.24
CA CYS A 272 -2.02 -12.62 -6.65
C CYS A 272 -0.54 -12.61 -6.27
N GLY A 273 0.19 -11.57 -6.61
CA GLY A 273 1.53 -11.32 -6.06
C GLY A 273 1.50 -11.08 -4.53
N LEU A 274 0.55 -11.71 -3.81
CA LEU A 274 0.37 -11.71 -2.39
C LEU A 274 1.59 -12.38 -1.77
N MET A 275 2.63 -11.59 -1.55
CA MET A 275 3.49 -11.78 -0.37
C MET A 275 2.68 -11.79 0.94
N ALA A 276 1.39 -11.47 0.88
CA ALA A 276 0.45 -11.56 1.98
C ALA A 276 -0.02 -12.98 2.27
N LEU A 277 -0.02 -13.90 1.29
CA LEU A 277 -0.60 -15.24 1.44
C LEU A 277 0.52 -16.28 1.53
N THR A 278 0.81 -16.72 2.75
CA THR A 278 1.80 -17.78 2.99
C THR A 278 1.08 -19.05 3.38
N GLN A 279 1.36 -20.17 2.69
CA GLN A 279 0.95 -21.48 3.16
C GLN A 279 1.92 -21.93 4.25
N THR A 280 1.41 -22.25 5.42
CA THR A 280 2.19 -22.81 6.51
C THR A 280 2.54 -24.27 6.23
N LYS A 281 3.48 -24.86 6.99
CA LYS A 281 3.90 -26.26 6.79
C LYS A 281 2.77 -27.28 7.00
N ASP A 282 1.77 -26.92 7.78
CA ASP A 282 0.55 -27.66 8.09
C ASP A 282 -0.58 -27.37 7.09
N GLY A 283 -0.32 -26.60 6.03
CA GLY A 283 -1.24 -26.41 4.91
C GLY A 283 -2.26 -25.29 5.08
N LEU A 284 -2.22 -24.56 6.20
CA LEU A 284 -3.08 -23.40 6.43
C LEU A 284 -2.64 -22.22 5.57
N LEU A 285 -3.59 -21.47 5.04
CA LEU A 285 -3.33 -20.18 4.43
C LEU A 285 -3.31 -19.12 5.51
N VAL A 286 -2.26 -18.30 5.51
CA VAL A 286 -2.14 -17.16 6.41
C VAL A 286 -2.05 -15.90 5.57
N PHE A 287 -2.99 -14.98 5.82
CA PHE A 287 -2.90 -13.59 5.38
C PHE A 287 -2.12 -12.80 6.44
N GLY A 288 -0.85 -12.46 6.20
CA GLY A 288 -0.08 -11.75 7.24
C GLY A 288 1.43 -11.87 7.20
N ARG A 289 2.11 -11.05 8.01
CA ARG A 289 3.54 -11.21 8.33
C ARG A 289 3.72 -12.58 9.03
N CYS A 290 4.52 -13.46 8.46
CA CYS A 290 5.23 -14.46 9.29
C CYS A 290 6.00 -13.67 10.35
N ARG A 291 5.63 -13.82 11.63
CA ARG A 291 6.37 -13.27 12.76
C ARG A 291 7.76 -13.89 12.84
#